data_AF-A0A4U5PEU3-F1
#
_entry.id   AF-A0A4U5PEU3-F1
#
_cell.length_a   1.000
_cell.length_b   1.000
_cell.length_c   1.000
_cell.angle_alpha   90.00
_cell.angle_beta   90.00
_cell.angle_gamma   90.00
#
_symmetry.space_group_name_H-M   'P 1'
#
loop_
_entity.id
_entity.type
_entity.pdbx_description
1 polymer ?
#
loop_
_entity_poly.entity_id
_entity_poly.type
_entity_poly.pdbx_seq_one_letter_code
_entity_poly.pdbx_strand_id
1 'polypeptide(L)'
;MAYKQPCIHYKLRNFIDSEILPIEGSEIRCSDLKDKLHVVMRISKERFGMNLLYAHNTQQIYQDDDLIQKYTMVLVQRVPLQTRLPKTTHSEFENKSLKKPELSAYEPPSNWASMSEGERLSWLQKVETEKWSKRSKNVPRREPNGPPPVTYLCRKCNSPGHWIQDCPLKNFKKATGLMASELMPASREDPLVMITADGRFVKRICDVEVAKKEEERRARKRAAAAVCDRDIYHKIMKPL
;
A
#
# COMPACT_ATOMS: atom_id res chain seq x y z
N MET A 1 22.52 50.57 28.86
CA MET A 1 21.56 49.54 29.33
C MET A 1 21.08 48.77 28.12
N ALA A 2 21.39 47.48 28.01
CA ALA A 2 20.94 46.67 26.87
C ALA A 2 19.43 46.39 27.05
N TYR A 3 18.59 46.89 26.13
CA TYR A 3 17.17 46.59 26.13
C TYR A 3 16.97 45.12 25.78
N LYS A 4 16.56 44.32 26.77
CA LYS A 4 16.19 42.92 26.54
C LYS A 4 14.91 42.90 25.69
N GLN A 5 14.99 42.33 24.50
CA GLN A 5 13.84 42.23 23.61
C GLN A 5 12.75 41.35 24.26
N PRO A 6 11.47 41.74 24.18
CA PRO A 6 10.38 40.94 24.71
C PRO A 6 10.28 39.62 23.94
N CYS A 7 10.14 38.52 24.66
CA CYS A 7 10.14 37.18 24.07
C CYS A 7 9.20 36.24 24.83
N ILE A 8 8.75 35.16 24.19
CA ILE A 8 8.05 34.04 24.82
C ILE A 8 8.97 32.83 24.82
N HIS A 9 8.98 32.11 25.93
CA HIS A 9 9.60 30.80 26.01
C HIS A 9 8.60 29.76 25.54
N TYR A 10 8.96 28.92 24.58
CA TYR A 10 8.10 27.82 24.16
C TYR A 10 8.84 26.49 24.23
N LYS A 11 8.09 25.44 24.55
CA LYS A 11 8.60 24.08 24.59
C LYS A 11 7.62 23.16 23.90
N LEU A 12 8.09 22.33 22.97
CA LEU A 12 7.24 21.32 22.37
C LEU A 12 6.93 20.24 23.42
N ARG A 13 5.69 19.76 23.43
CA ARG A 13 5.27 18.67 24.34
C ARG A 13 6.10 17.40 24.20
N ASN A 14 6.69 17.16 23.02
CA ASN A 14 7.47 15.97 22.71
C ASN A 14 8.99 16.18 22.82
N PHE A 15 9.46 17.39 23.11
CA PHE A 15 10.87 17.72 23.22
C PHE A 15 11.19 18.18 24.63
N ILE A 16 12.45 18.00 25.03
CA ILE A 16 12.94 18.43 26.35
C ILE A 16 13.34 19.91 26.29
N ASP A 17 13.91 20.32 25.16
CA ASP A 17 14.47 21.66 24.98
C ASP A 17 13.40 22.73 24.84
N SER A 18 13.66 23.88 25.44
CA SER A 18 12.86 25.09 25.32
C SER A 18 13.58 26.10 24.43
N GLU A 19 12.83 26.73 23.54
CA GLU A 19 13.30 27.75 22.61
C GLU A 19 12.67 29.10 22.95
N ILE A 20 13.25 30.18 22.42
CA ILE A 20 12.80 31.56 22.68
C ILE A 20 12.32 32.17 21.38
N LEU A 21 11.10 32.71 21.40
CA LEU A 21 10.50 33.42 20.28
C LEU A 21 10.45 34.93 20.58
N PRO A 22 11.14 35.79 19.82
CA PRO A 22 11.03 37.25 19.97
C PRO A 22 9.64 37.75 19.55
N ILE A 23 9.13 38.74 20.27
CA ILE A 23 7.80 39.34 20.06
C ILE A 23 7.92 40.85 19.89
N GLU A 24 6.97 41.41 19.18
CA GLU A 24 6.86 42.85 18.94
C GLU A 24 5.74 43.39 19.84
N GLY A 25 6.04 43.60 21.13
CA GLY A 25 5.06 44.11 22.10
C GLY A 25 5.22 43.56 23.51
N SER A 26 4.33 44.00 24.42
CA SER A 26 4.27 43.45 25.78
C SER A 26 3.44 42.17 25.88
N GLU A 27 2.50 41.99 24.95
CA GLU A 27 1.59 40.86 24.87
C GLU A 27 1.41 40.47 23.40
N ILE A 28 1.06 39.21 23.14
CA ILE A 28 0.75 38.70 21.80
C ILE A 28 -0.54 37.89 21.86
N ARG A 29 -1.38 38.03 20.84
CA ARG A 29 -2.58 37.20 20.72
C ARG A 29 -2.19 35.75 20.37
N CYS A 30 -2.90 34.78 20.94
CA CYS A 30 -2.65 33.36 20.75
C CYS A 30 -2.68 32.94 19.27
N SER A 31 -3.61 33.47 18.47
CA SER A 31 -3.66 33.27 17.01
C SER A 31 -2.35 33.65 16.32
N ASP A 32 -1.82 34.82 16.64
CA ASP A 32 -0.64 35.40 16.00
C ASP A 32 0.62 34.65 16.46
N LEU A 33 0.64 34.20 17.71
CA LEU A 33 1.69 33.35 18.24
C LEU A 33 1.72 31.98 17.54
N LYS A 34 0.55 31.36 17.30
CA LYS A 34 0.45 30.11 16.53
C LYS A 34 0.98 30.30 15.12
N ASP A 35 0.62 31.39 14.44
CA ASP A 35 1.10 31.68 13.09
C ASP A 35 2.62 31.90 13.04
N LYS A 36 3.19 32.64 14.00
CA LYS A 36 4.65 32.78 14.14
C LYS A 36 5.35 31.43 14.38
N LEU A 37 4.78 30.57 15.23
CA LEU A 37 5.33 29.24 15.50
C LEU A 37 5.26 28.33 14.25
N HIS A 38 4.21 28.42 13.44
CA HIS A 38 4.15 27.69 12.16
C HIS A 38 5.31 28.05 11.23
N VAL A 39 5.66 29.35 11.14
CA VAL A 39 6.78 29.84 10.33
C VAL A 39 8.12 29.38 10.91
N VAL A 40 8.35 29.61 12.20
CA VAL A 40 9.64 29.30 12.87
C VAL A 40 9.91 27.80 12.87
N MET A 41 8.91 26.99 13.19
CA MET A 41 9.06 25.53 13.27
C MET A 41 8.94 24.83 11.91
N ARG A 42 8.68 25.58 10.82
CA ARG A 42 8.45 25.07 9.46
C ARG A 42 7.38 23.98 9.40
N ILE A 43 6.29 24.17 10.15
CA ILE A 43 5.16 23.23 10.19
C ILE A 43 4.02 23.81 9.36
N SER A 44 3.57 23.07 8.35
CA SER A 44 2.43 23.48 7.52
C SER A 44 1.12 23.53 8.32
N LYS A 45 0.47 24.70 8.28
CA LYS A 45 -0.87 24.97 8.86
C LYS A 45 -1.98 24.11 8.22
N GLU A 46 -1.77 23.63 6.99
CA GLU A 46 -2.73 22.81 6.26
C GLU A 46 -2.70 21.32 6.65
N ARG A 47 -1.61 20.86 7.28
CA ARG A 47 -1.45 19.44 7.65
C ARG A 47 -1.73 19.18 9.12
N PHE A 48 -1.37 20.12 9.98
CA PHE A 48 -1.49 19.97 11.43
C PHE A 48 -1.98 21.27 12.05
N GLY A 49 -2.89 21.14 13.01
CA GLY A 49 -3.24 22.21 13.93
C GLY A 49 -2.26 22.29 15.09
N MET A 50 -2.27 23.42 15.79
CA MET A 50 -1.41 23.68 16.94
C MET A 50 -2.25 24.18 18.11
N ASN A 51 -2.11 23.51 19.26
CA ASN A 51 -2.66 23.96 20.54
C ASN A 51 -1.52 24.52 21.39
N LEU A 52 -1.80 25.64 22.06
CA LEU A 52 -0.93 26.20 23.08
C LEU A 52 -1.53 25.89 24.45
N LEU A 53 -0.72 25.31 25.34
CA LEU A 53 -1.11 24.96 26.70
C LEU A 53 -0.36 25.81 27.73
N TYR A 54 -0.96 25.96 28.90
CA TYR A 54 -0.29 26.59 30.04
C TYR A 54 0.86 25.72 30.56
N ALA A 55 1.98 26.34 30.90
CA ALA A 55 3.16 25.64 31.43
C ALA A 55 2.89 24.89 32.74
N HIS A 56 2.11 25.49 33.64
CA HIS A 56 1.80 24.92 34.96
C HIS A 56 0.61 23.94 34.93
N ASN A 57 -0.28 24.07 33.94
CA ASN A 57 -1.45 23.21 33.78
C ASN A 57 -1.64 22.78 32.32
N THR A 58 -1.20 21.55 32.02
CA THR A 58 -1.28 20.97 30.67
C THR A 58 -2.70 20.64 30.20
N GLN A 59 -3.71 20.75 31.07
CA GLN A 59 -5.11 20.52 30.69
C GLN A 59 -5.80 21.79 30.15
N GLN A 60 -5.25 22.97 30.44
CA GLN A 60 -5.80 24.24 29.96
C GLN A 60 -5.16 24.61 28.61
N ILE A 61 -6.00 24.92 27.63
CA ILE A 61 -5.62 25.33 26.28
C ILE A 61 -5.95 26.81 26.12
N TYR A 62 -5.01 27.61 25.61
CA TYR A 62 -5.28 28.98 25.20
C TYR A 62 -6.20 29.02 23.99
N GLN A 63 -7.25 29.82 24.07
CA GLN A 63 -8.13 30.15 22.94
C GLN A 63 -7.43 31.14 22.01
N ASP A 64 -7.91 31.25 20.76
CA ASP A 64 -7.27 32.09 19.74
C ASP A 64 -7.31 33.59 20.10
N ASP A 65 -8.26 34.01 20.93
CA ASP A 65 -8.45 35.40 21.38
C ASP A 65 -7.63 35.77 22.61
N ASP A 66 -7.02 34.78 23.28
CA ASP A 66 -6.29 35.02 24.53
C ASP A 66 -5.00 35.82 24.28
N LEU A 67 -4.72 36.76 25.18
CA LEU A 67 -3.50 37.56 25.19
C LEU A 67 -2.44 36.90 26.10
N ILE A 68 -1.29 36.60 25.51
CA ILE A 68 -0.17 35.95 26.17
C ILE A 68 0.92 36.98 26.44
N GLN A 69 1.27 37.16 27.72
CA GLN A 69 2.24 38.16 28.15
C GLN A 69 3.67 37.78 27.76
N LYS A 70 4.54 38.77 27.59
CA LYS A 70 5.99 38.56 27.41
C LYS A 70 6.59 37.80 28.60
N TYR A 71 7.64 37.04 28.31
CA TYR A 71 8.39 36.19 29.24
C TYR A 71 7.57 35.05 29.87
N THR A 72 6.40 34.74 29.30
CA THR A 72 5.63 33.55 29.68
C THR A 72 6.18 32.30 28.98
N MET A 73 6.01 31.15 29.63
CA MET A 73 6.31 29.85 29.03
C MET A 73 5.03 29.19 28.53
N VAL A 74 5.02 28.78 27.27
CA VAL A 74 3.91 28.05 26.65
C VAL A 74 4.35 26.67 26.17
N LEU A 75 3.45 25.70 26.27
CA LEU A 75 3.68 24.36 25.74
C LEU A 75 2.98 24.21 24.40
N VAL A 76 3.74 23.76 23.40
CA VAL A 76 3.26 23.62 22.02
C VAL A 76 2.90 22.16 21.76
N GLN A 77 1.63 21.90 21.46
CA GLN A 77 1.12 20.57 21.10
C GLN A 77 0.61 20.56 19.65
N ARG A 78 1.10 19.62 18.83
CA ARG A 78 0.57 19.36 17.49
C ARG A 78 -0.69 18.50 17.58
N VAL A 79 -1.71 18.84 16.80
CA VAL A 79 -2.98 18.11 16.73
C VAL A 79 -3.29 17.81 15.26
N PRO A 80 -3.73 16.60 14.90
CA PRO A 80 -4.18 16.32 13.55
C PRO A 80 -5.41 17.18 13.21
N LEU A 81 -5.47 17.73 12.00
CA LEU A 81 -6.66 18.45 11.55
C LEU A 81 -7.82 17.45 11.38
N GLN A 82 -8.98 17.80 11.94
CA GLN A 82 -10.18 16.97 11.81
C GLN A 82 -10.75 17.00 10.39
N THR A 83 -10.47 18.06 9.63
CA THR A 83 -10.81 18.14 8.21
C THR A 83 -9.95 17.14 7.45
N ARG A 84 -10.57 16.02 7.05
CA ARG A 84 -9.97 15.15 6.04
C ARG A 84 -9.87 15.94 4.74
N LEU A 85 -8.71 16.52 4.45
CA LEU A 85 -8.42 17.00 3.11
C LEU A 85 -8.69 15.83 2.15
N PRO A 86 -9.47 16.04 1.08
CA PRO A 86 -9.70 14.99 0.10
C PRO A 86 -8.33 14.51 -0.38
N LYS A 87 -8.11 13.18 -0.34
CA LYS A 87 -6.89 12.59 -0.90
C LYS A 87 -6.78 13.10 -2.33
N THR A 88 -5.71 13.84 -2.62
CA THR A 88 -5.37 14.34 -3.95
C THR A 88 -4.91 13.17 -4.83
N THR A 89 -5.84 12.29 -5.16
CA THR A 89 -5.81 11.55 -6.41
C THR A 89 -6.85 12.23 -7.28
N HIS A 90 -6.40 13.00 -8.27
CA HIS A 90 -7.25 13.62 -9.29
C HIS A 90 -8.38 12.67 -9.70
N SER A 91 -9.58 13.00 -9.24
CA SER A 91 -10.83 12.33 -9.54
C SER A 91 -11.92 13.15 -8.87
N GLU A 92 -12.25 14.31 -9.45
CA GLU A 92 -13.58 14.88 -9.32
C GLU A 92 -14.58 13.79 -9.73
N PHE A 93 -15.08 13.07 -8.74
CA PHE A 93 -16.19 12.17 -8.93
C PHE A 93 -17.19 12.49 -7.86
N GLU A 94 -18.35 12.94 -8.34
CA GLU A 94 -19.56 13.16 -7.58
C GLU A 94 -19.69 12.15 -6.44
N ASN A 95 -19.96 12.68 -5.24
CA ASN A 95 -20.32 11.91 -4.07
C ASN A 95 -21.66 11.20 -4.32
N LYS A 96 -21.66 10.13 -5.13
CA LYS A 96 -22.69 9.11 -5.02
C LYS A 96 -22.45 8.44 -3.67
N SER A 97 -23.28 8.84 -2.71
CA SER A 97 -23.43 8.25 -1.39
C SER A 97 -23.25 6.73 -1.51
N LEU A 98 -22.06 6.25 -1.16
CA LEU A 98 -21.82 4.84 -0.95
C LEU A 98 -22.67 4.51 0.27
N LYS A 99 -23.89 4.01 0.01
CA LYS A 99 -24.70 3.33 1.03
C LYS A 99 -23.74 2.34 1.69
N LYS A 100 -23.41 2.61 2.96
CA LYS A 100 -22.69 1.67 3.82
C LYS A 100 -23.44 0.35 3.64
N PRO A 101 -22.81 -0.74 3.14
CA PRO A 101 -23.53 -1.98 3.00
C PRO A 101 -24.05 -2.31 4.39
N GLU A 102 -25.38 -2.33 4.51
CA GLU A 102 -26.08 -2.83 5.68
C GLU A 102 -25.38 -4.11 6.08
N LEU A 103 -25.05 -4.24 7.36
CA LEU A 103 -24.37 -5.40 7.88
C LEU A 103 -25.26 -6.60 7.56
N SER A 104 -24.98 -7.32 6.47
CA SER A 104 -25.86 -8.37 5.97
C SER A 104 -25.98 -9.39 7.10
N ALA A 105 -27.13 -9.38 7.76
CA ALA A 105 -27.41 -10.28 8.86
C ALA A 105 -27.17 -11.69 8.34
N TYR A 106 -26.29 -12.41 9.01
CA TYR A 106 -26.05 -13.80 8.70
C TYR A 106 -27.33 -14.57 9.04
N GLU A 107 -27.98 -15.15 8.04
CA GLU A 107 -29.16 -16.01 8.24
C GLU A 107 -28.70 -17.48 8.21
N PRO A 108 -28.70 -18.18 9.36
CA PRO A 108 -28.40 -19.61 9.37
C PRO A 108 -29.51 -20.39 8.63
N PRO A 109 -29.19 -21.58 8.07
CA PRO A 109 -30.18 -22.48 7.49
C PRO A 109 -31.26 -22.85 8.50
N SER A 110 -32.50 -23.02 8.03
CA SER A 110 -33.64 -23.42 8.88
C SER A 110 -33.42 -24.74 9.63
N ASN A 111 -32.53 -25.60 9.15
CA ASN A 111 -32.18 -26.89 9.76
C ASN A 111 -30.88 -26.86 10.59
N TRP A 112 -30.32 -25.68 10.90
CA TRP A 112 -29.03 -25.55 11.60
C TRP A 112 -28.95 -26.35 12.91
N ALA A 113 -30.04 -26.41 13.69
CA ALA A 113 -30.11 -27.17 14.94
C ALA A 113 -30.03 -28.70 14.72
N SER A 114 -30.43 -29.20 13.55
CA SER A 114 -30.47 -30.62 13.21
C SER A 114 -29.24 -31.11 12.43
N MET A 115 -28.39 -30.20 11.92
CA MET A 115 -27.18 -30.56 11.18
C MET A 115 -26.06 -31.06 12.10
N SER A 116 -25.20 -31.94 11.60
CA SER A 116 -23.98 -32.33 12.32
C SER A 116 -22.98 -31.17 12.37
N GLU A 117 -22.04 -31.18 13.33
CA GLU A 117 -21.02 -30.13 13.46
C GLU A 117 -20.16 -30.00 12.19
N GLY A 118 -19.83 -31.11 11.53
CA GLY A 118 -19.09 -31.11 10.26
C GLY A 118 -19.83 -30.42 9.12
N GLU A 119 -21.15 -30.61 9.04
CA GLU A 119 -21.98 -29.94 8.03
C GLU A 119 -22.13 -28.45 8.32
N ARG A 120 -22.23 -28.07 9.60
CA ARG A 120 -22.25 -26.65 10.01
C ARG A 120 -20.96 -25.93 9.62
N LEU A 121 -19.80 -26.56 9.82
CA LEU A 121 -18.49 -26.02 9.45
C LEU A 121 -18.36 -25.85 7.93
N SER A 122 -18.80 -26.84 7.14
CA SER A 122 -18.80 -26.75 5.67
C SER A 122 -19.68 -25.61 5.16
N TRP A 123 -20.84 -25.43 5.78
CA TRP A 123 -21.75 -24.33 5.45
C TRP A 123 -21.15 -22.96 5.76
N LEU A 124 -20.52 -22.82 6.93
CA LEU A 124 -19.83 -21.57 7.33
C LEU A 124 -18.75 -21.18 6.32
N GLN A 125 -17.92 -22.16 5.93
CA GLN A 125 -16.86 -21.99 4.93
C GLN A 125 -17.42 -21.57 3.57
N LYS A 126 -18.55 -22.13 3.15
CA LYS A 126 -19.22 -21.78 1.88
C LYS A 126 -19.75 -20.34 1.90
N VAL A 127 -20.45 -19.94 2.96
CA VAL A 127 -21.03 -18.59 3.06
C VAL A 127 -19.95 -17.52 3.14
N GLU A 128 -18.88 -17.78 3.89
CA GLU A 128 -17.76 -16.87 3.96
C GLU A 128 -17.05 -16.73 2.60
N THR A 129 -16.70 -17.85 1.96
CA THR A 129 -16.03 -17.83 0.64
C THR A 129 -16.88 -17.16 -0.45
N GLU A 130 -18.20 -17.39 -0.46
CA GLU A 130 -19.11 -16.72 -1.39
C GLU A 130 -19.19 -15.19 -1.15
N LYS A 131 -19.22 -14.75 0.10
CA LYS A 131 -19.22 -13.33 0.46
C LYS A 131 -17.95 -12.63 -0.04
N TRP A 132 -16.80 -13.27 0.11
CA TRP A 132 -15.52 -12.76 -0.42
C TRP A 132 -15.46 -12.80 -1.96
N SER A 133 -15.96 -13.87 -2.59
CA SER A 133 -15.99 -14.03 -4.05
C SER A 133 -16.88 -13.00 -4.75
N LYS A 134 -18.09 -12.74 -4.21
CA LYS A 134 -19.03 -11.75 -4.73
C LYS A 134 -18.49 -10.32 -4.62
N ARG A 135 -17.73 -10.00 -3.55
CA ARG A 135 -17.11 -8.68 -3.37
C ARG A 135 -16.02 -8.38 -4.41
N SER A 136 -15.29 -9.40 -4.84
CA SER A 136 -14.24 -9.25 -5.87
C SER A 136 -14.83 -9.12 -7.28
N LYS A 137 -15.94 -9.81 -7.56
CA LYS A 137 -16.57 -9.83 -8.90
C LYS A 137 -17.47 -8.62 -9.19
N ASN A 138 -18.04 -7.99 -8.16
CA ASN A 138 -19.02 -6.91 -8.32
C ASN A 138 -18.42 -5.49 -8.31
N VAL A 139 -17.09 -5.34 -8.36
CA VAL A 139 -16.51 -4.02 -8.65
C VAL A 139 -16.53 -3.86 -10.17
N PRO A 140 -17.47 -3.07 -10.75
CA PRO A 140 -17.43 -2.82 -12.19
C PRO A 140 -16.09 -2.18 -12.49
N ARG A 141 -15.23 -2.92 -13.20
CA ARG A 141 -14.02 -2.35 -13.78
C ARG A 141 -14.55 -1.36 -14.81
N ARG A 142 -14.48 -0.06 -14.51
CA ARG A 142 -14.80 0.97 -15.49
C ARG A 142 -13.74 0.88 -16.58
N GLU A 143 -14.05 0.19 -17.65
CA GLU A 143 -13.23 0.14 -18.85
C GLU A 143 -13.33 1.52 -19.50
N PRO A 144 -12.21 2.26 -19.63
CA PRO A 144 -12.22 3.52 -20.35
C PRO A 144 -12.53 3.22 -21.83
N ASN A 145 -13.69 3.67 -22.30
CA ASN A 145 -14.04 3.57 -23.72
C ASN A 145 -13.21 4.58 -24.53
N GLY A 146 -12.44 4.10 -25.49
CA GLY A 146 -11.65 4.93 -26.43
C GLY A 146 -10.13 4.85 -26.24
N PRO A 147 -9.32 5.30 -27.21
CA PRO A 147 -7.86 5.32 -27.09
C PRO A 147 -7.43 6.24 -25.94
N PRO A 148 -6.36 5.91 -25.20
CA PRO A 148 -5.89 6.75 -24.12
C PRO A 148 -5.38 8.10 -24.64
N PRO A 149 -5.44 9.18 -23.83
CA PRO A 149 -4.84 10.47 -24.18
C PRO A 149 -3.35 10.33 -24.52
N VAL A 150 -2.82 11.21 -25.39
CA VAL A 150 -1.41 11.19 -25.81
C VAL A 150 -0.43 11.31 -24.63
N THR A 151 -0.85 11.98 -23.54
CA THR A 151 -0.07 12.12 -22.31
C THR A 151 -0.08 10.87 -21.41
N TYR A 152 -0.92 9.88 -21.69
CA TYR A 152 -1.01 8.66 -20.90
C TYR A 152 0.13 7.70 -21.24
N LEU A 153 0.89 7.32 -20.23
CA LEU A 153 1.88 6.25 -20.29
C LEU A 153 1.34 5.01 -19.58
N CYS A 154 1.40 3.87 -20.24
CA CYS A 154 0.96 2.61 -19.65
C CYS A 154 1.80 2.27 -18.40
N ARG A 155 1.17 2.12 -17.23
CA ARG A 155 1.90 1.79 -15.98
C ARG A 155 2.55 0.39 -15.97
N LYS A 156 2.31 -0.42 -17.01
CA LYS A 156 2.96 -1.72 -17.15
C LYS A 156 4.29 -1.62 -17.89
N CYS A 157 4.30 -1.00 -19.07
CA CYS A 157 5.47 -0.94 -19.97
C CYS A 157 5.99 0.47 -20.27
N ASN A 158 5.37 1.51 -19.69
CA ASN A 158 5.69 2.92 -19.86
C ASN A 158 5.65 3.45 -21.31
N SER A 159 5.07 2.71 -22.26
CA SER A 159 4.84 3.21 -23.62
C SER A 159 3.47 3.89 -23.76
N PRO A 160 3.35 4.95 -24.58
CA PRO A 160 2.09 5.62 -24.86
C PRO A 160 1.19 4.79 -25.80
N GLY A 161 -0.06 5.22 -25.99
CA GLY A 161 -0.93 4.74 -27.06
C GLY A 161 -1.84 3.53 -26.75
N HIS A 162 -1.80 2.97 -25.54
CA HIS A 162 -2.72 1.90 -25.13
C HIS A 162 -3.00 1.94 -23.62
N TRP A 163 -4.19 1.51 -23.19
CA TRP A 163 -4.51 1.38 -21.76
C TRP A 163 -3.77 0.19 -21.15
N ILE A 164 -3.56 0.19 -19.84
CA ILE A 164 -2.96 -0.95 -19.11
C ILE A 164 -3.69 -2.28 -19.39
N GLN A 165 -4.99 -2.21 -19.70
CA GLN A 165 -5.83 -3.38 -20.02
C GLN A 165 -5.52 -3.99 -21.39
N ASP A 166 -5.00 -3.20 -22.33
CA ASP A 166 -4.64 -3.60 -23.70
C ASP A 166 -3.13 -3.66 -23.90
N CYS A 167 -2.38 -3.75 -22.79
CA CYS A 167 -0.93 -3.80 -22.86
C CYS A 167 -0.48 -5.06 -23.61
N PRO A 168 0.40 -4.95 -24.62
CA PRO A 168 0.95 -6.12 -25.31
C PRO A 168 1.73 -7.03 -24.35
N LEU A 169 2.15 -6.47 -23.21
CA LEU A 169 2.87 -7.16 -22.16
C LEU A 169 1.97 -7.61 -20.99
N LYS A 170 0.64 -7.55 -21.14
CA LYS A 170 -0.34 -7.87 -20.08
C LYS A 170 -0.17 -9.27 -19.48
N ASN A 171 0.17 -10.27 -20.29
CA ASN A 171 0.26 -11.65 -19.83
C ASN A 171 1.59 -11.97 -19.09
N PHE A 172 2.60 -11.11 -19.23
CA PHE A 172 3.89 -11.33 -18.59
C PHE A 172 3.95 -10.78 -17.16
N LYS A 173 4.65 -11.48 -16.29
CA LYS A 173 4.91 -11.04 -14.91
C LYS A 173 6.06 -10.03 -14.90
N LYS A 174 6.02 -9.04 -13.99
CA LYS A 174 7.12 -8.11 -13.80
C LYS A 174 8.19 -8.73 -12.89
N ALA A 175 9.46 -8.54 -13.22
CA ALA A 175 10.61 -8.91 -12.39
C ALA A 175 10.89 -7.86 -11.29
N THR A 176 9.84 -7.41 -10.58
CA THR A 176 9.99 -6.41 -9.52
C THR A 176 10.58 -7.05 -8.26
N GLY A 177 11.59 -6.41 -7.67
CA GLY A 177 12.20 -6.87 -6.41
C GLY A 177 13.19 -8.03 -6.57
N LEU A 178 13.56 -8.38 -7.79
CA LEU A 178 14.65 -9.32 -8.10
C LEU A 178 15.89 -8.51 -8.50
N MET A 179 17.04 -8.92 -8.00
CA MET A 179 18.30 -8.27 -8.34
C MET A 179 18.73 -8.67 -9.76
N ALA A 180 19.49 -7.80 -10.44
CA ALA A 180 19.99 -8.09 -11.78
C ALA A 180 20.85 -9.36 -11.84
N SER A 181 21.55 -9.70 -10.75
CA SER A 181 22.35 -10.92 -10.62
C SER A 181 21.54 -12.21 -10.60
N GLU A 182 20.25 -12.14 -10.28
CA GLU A 182 19.35 -13.31 -10.18
C GLU A 182 18.59 -13.56 -11.49
N LEU A 183 18.81 -12.70 -12.48
CA LEU A 183 18.08 -12.67 -13.74
C LEU A 183 18.99 -13.10 -14.89
N MET A 184 18.48 -14.00 -15.73
CA MET A 184 19.09 -14.42 -16.98
C MET A 184 18.27 -13.86 -18.15
N PRO A 185 18.91 -13.40 -19.25
CA PRO A 185 18.18 -13.02 -20.46
C PRO A 185 17.37 -14.21 -21.00
N ALA A 186 16.16 -13.94 -21.46
CA ALA A 186 15.23 -14.95 -21.94
C ALA A 186 14.58 -14.53 -23.25
N SER A 187 14.08 -15.52 -24.00
CA SER A 187 13.25 -15.25 -25.18
C SER A 187 11.83 -14.87 -24.75
N ARG A 188 11.06 -14.27 -25.66
CA ARG A 188 9.63 -13.99 -25.44
C ARG A 188 8.78 -15.27 -25.34
N GLU A 189 9.26 -16.37 -25.91
CA GLU A 189 8.55 -17.64 -26.05
C GLU A 189 8.74 -18.56 -24.84
N ASP A 190 9.69 -18.23 -23.96
CA ASP A 190 10.00 -19.04 -22.77
C ASP A 190 8.80 -19.01 -21.78
N PRO A 191 8.29 -20.17 -21.31
CA PRO A 191 7.14 -20.23 -20.40
C PRO A 191 7.32 -19.49 -19.06
N LEU A 192 8.58 -19.33 -18.62
CA LEU A 192 8.96 -18.72 -17.35
C LEU A 192 9.42 -17.26 -17.52
N VAL A 193 9.15 -16.65 -18.66
CA VAL A 193 9.61 -15.29 -18.97
C VAL A 193 8.90 -14.23 -18.14
N MET A 194 9.69 -13.27 -17.68
CA MET A 194 9.31 -12.09 -16.94
C MET A 194 9.86 -10.85 -17.64
N ILE A 195 9.35 -9.68 -17.27
CA ILE A 195 9.74 -8.41 -17.87
C ILE A 195 10.25 -7.44 -16.82
N THR A 196 11.40 -6.82 -17.09
CA THR A 196 11.99 -5.76 -16.27
C THR A 196 11.32 -4.41 -16.54
N ALA A 197 11.49 -3.41 -15.68
CA ALA A 197 10.99 -2.06 -15.94
C ALA A 197 11.43 -1.48 -17.30
N ASP A 198 12.63 -1.86 -17.76
CA ASP A 198 13.21 -1.46 -19.05
C ASP A 198 12.63 -2.21 -20.27
N GLY A 199 11.70 -3.14 -20.06
CA GLY A 199 11.08 -3.92 -21.15
C GLY A 199 11.89 -5.12 -21.64
N ARG A 200 13.01 -5.47 -20.98
CA ARG A 200 13.80 -6.68 -21.30
C ARG A 200 13.11 -7.95 -20.80
N PHE A 201 13.19 -9.01 -21.60
CA PHE A 201 12.70 -10.34 -21.24
C PHE A 201 13.78 -11.09 -20.44
N VAL A 202 13.40 -11.52 -19.24
CA VAL A 202 14.31 -12.16 -18.28
C VAL A 202 13.62 -13.35 -17.60
N LYS A 203 14.40 -14.30 -17.12
CA LYS A 203 13.95 -15.41 -16.27
C LYS A 203 14.85 -15.52 -15.06
N ARG A 204 14.35 -16.09 -13.96
CA ARG A 204 15.17 -16.28 -12.76
C ARG A 204 16.13 -17.44 -12.95
N ILE A 205 17.37 -17.27 -12.50
CA ILE A 205 18.41 -18.30 -12.59
C ILE A 205 17.98 -19.58 -11.85
N CYS A 206 17.42 -19.45 -10.64
CA CYS A 206 16.93 -20.60 -9.87
C CYS A 206 15.89 -21.44 -10.63
N ASP A 207 14.96 -20.80 -11.34
CA ASP A 207 13.92 -21.52 -12.09
C ASP A 207 14.52 -22.30 -13.26
N VAL A 208 15.58 -21.77 -13.91
CA VAL A 208 16.32 -22.45 -14.97
C VAL A 208 17.07 -23.66 -14.44
N GLU A 209 17.73 -23.53 -13.29
CA GLU A 209 18.47 -24.63 -12.66
C GLU A 209 17.55 -25.78 -12.24
N VAL A 210 16.39 -25.45 -11.66
CA VAL A 210 15.39 -26.44 -11.28
C VAL A 210 14.86 -27.16 -12.53
N ALA A 211 14.56 -26.42 -13.61
CA ALA A 211 14.10 -27.01 -14.86
C ALA A 211 15.12 -28.00 -15.44
N LYS A 212 16.41 -27.64 -15.45
CA LYS A 212 17.50 -28.54 -15.89
C LYS A 212 17.58 -29.81 -15.04
N LYS A 213 17.56 -29.68 -13.71
CA LYS A 213 17.57 -30.85 -12.80
C LYS A 213 16.34 -31.75 -13.00
N GLU A 214 15.17 -31.17 -13.23
CA GLU A 214 13.97 -31.94 -13.54
C GLU A 214 14.07 -32.68 -14.87
N GLU A 215 14.62 -32.03 -15.90
CA GLU A 215 14.87 -32.64 -17.20
C GLU A 215 15.84 -33.81 -17.09
N GLU A 216 16.96 -33.63 -16.38
CA GLU A 216 17.92 -34.72 -16.08
C GLU A 216 17.26 -35.87 -15.33
N ARG A 217 16.42 -35.58 -14.32
CA ARG A 217 15.66 -36.60 -13.59
C ARG A 217 14.69 -37.34 -14.51
N ARG A 218 14.00 -36.63 -15.41
CA ARG A 218 13.09 -37.24 -16.40
C ARG A 218 13.86 -38.08 -17.41
N ALA A 219 15.00 -37.61 -17.90
CA ALA A 219 15.90 -38.34 -18.80
C ALA A 219 16.43 -39.61 -18.13
N ARG A 220 16.88 -39.54 -16.87
CA ARG A 220 17.33 -40.71 -16.10
C ARG A 220 16.22 -41.73 -15.90
N LYS A 221 14.99 -41.30 -15.59
CA LYS A 221 13.83 -42.20 -15.49
C LYS A 221 13.48 -42.83 -16.84
N ARG A 222 13.53 -42.06 -17.92
CA ARG A 222 13.29 -42.56 -19.28
C ARG A 222 14.35 -43.58 -19.71
N ALA A 223 15.62 -43.32 -19.41
CA ALA A 223 16.72 -44.26 -19.66
C ALA A 223 16.57 -45.55 -18.84
N ALA A 224 16.22 -45.44 -17.55
CA ALA A 224 15.98 -46.60 -16.70
C ALA A 224 14.77 -47.44 -17.19
N ALA A 225 13.69 -46.79 -17.63
CA ALA A 225 12.55 -47.47 -18.24
C ALA A 225 12.94 -48.21 -19.54
N ALA A 226 13.75 -47.57 -20.41
CA ALA A 226 14.24 -48.21 -21.63
C ALA A 226 15.15 -49.42 -21.37
N VAL A 227 15.96 -49.40 -20.29
CA VAL A 227 16.76 -50.55 -19.87
C VAL A 227 15.84 -51.68 -19.37
N CYS A 228 14.83 -51.36 -18.56
CA CYS A 228 13.84 -52.33 -18.10
C CYS A 228 13.10 -52.99 -19.27
N ASP A 229 12.65 -52.22 -20.26
CA ASP A 229 11.97 -52.75 -21.46
C ASP A 229 12.90 -53.66 -22.29
N ARG A 230 14.19 -53.32 -22.39
CA ARG A 230 15.20 -54.16 -23.07
C ARG A 230 15.47 -55.48 -22.33
N ASP A 231 15.53 -55.44 -21.00
CA ASP A 231 15.74 -56.63 -20.17
C ASP A 231 14.50 -57.56 -20.19
N ILE A 232 13.29 -56.99 -20.25
CA ILE A 232 12.04 -57.73 -20.47
C ILE A 232 12.07 -58.41 -21.84
N TYR A 233 12.45 -57.68 -22.90
CA TYR A 233 12.57 -58.25 -24.25
C TYR A 233 13.57 -59.42 -24.30
N HIS A 234 14.74 -59.29 -23.68
CA HIS A 234 15.73 -60.38 -23.63
C HIS A 234 15.30 -61.58 -22.78
N LYS A 235 14.40 -61.40 -21.80
CA LYS A 235 13.82 -62.51 -21.02
C LYS A 235 12.71 -63.25 -21.76
N ILE A 236 11.97 -62.57 -22.64
CA ILE A 236 10.84 -63.16 -23.38
C ILE A 236 11.29 -63.73 -24.74
N MET A 237 12.25 -63.10 -25.43
CA MET A 237 12.65 -63.41 -26.81
C MET A 237 14.01 -64.12 -26.93
N LYS A 238 14.57 -64.68 -25.86
CA LYS A 238 15.67 -65.65 -25.98
C LYS A 238 15.06 -67.05 -26.20
N PRO A 239 15.02 -67.58 -27.44
CA PRO A 239 14.69 -68.98 -27.64
C PRO A 239 15.82 -69.87 -27.09
N LEU A 240 15.41 -71.08 -26.67
CA LEU A 240 16.26 -72.21 -26.28
C LEU A 240 17.47 -72.41 -27.19
#